data_AF-A0A9L0TBN0-F1
#
_entry.id   AF-A0A9L0TBN0-F1
#
_cell.length_a   1.000
_cell.length_b   1.000
_cell.length_c   1.000
_cell.angle_alpha   90.00
_cell.angle_beta   90.00
_cell.angle_gamma   90.00
#
_symmetry.space_group_name_H-M   'P 1'
#
loop_
_entity.id
_entity.type
_entity.pdbx_description
1 polymer ?
#
loop_
_entity_poly.entity_id
_entity_poly.type
_entity_poly.pdbx_seq_one_letter_code
_entity_poly.pdbx_strand_id
1 'polypeptide(L)'
;MQHHTGVALGNRVNNQPLWETGIVVSRGCGGPGSPVEECDPISMNCPSNSHVQHQEEENGFPESTGDPLSDRSKDKSCKENCTCSSCSPRAPTISDLLNDQDLLDVIRIKLDPCHPTVKNWRNFASKWGMPYDELCFLEQRPQSPTLEFLLRNSQRSVGQLMELCRLYHRADVERVLRRWVDEEWPKRGHGDHARNF
;
A
#
# COMPACT_ATOMS: atom_id res chain seq x y z
N MET A 1 -38.34 -57.64 37.09
CA MET A 1 -37.56 -57.64 35.82
C MET A 1 -37.34 -56.19 35.43
N GLN A 2 -36.15 -55.62 35.62
CA GLN A 2 -34.98 -55.69 34.73
C GLN A 2 -35.15 -54.94 33.39
N HIS A 3 -34.38 -53.84 33.30
CA HIS A 3 -33.75 -53.16 32.16
C HIS A 3 -34.62 -52.60 31.03
N HIS A 4 -34.40 -51.32 30.67
CA HIS A 4 -34.05 -50.88 29.31
C HIS A 4 -33.58 -49.40 29.31
N THR A 5 -32.33 -49.16 28.87
CA THR A 5 -31.78 -48.04 28.05
C THR A 5 -32.22 -46.59 28.36
N GLY A 6 -31.40 -45.57 28.66
CA GLY A 6 -30.04 -45.23 28.26
C GLY A 6 -30.04 -44.31 27.03
N VAL A 7 -29.79 -42.99 27.17
CA VAL A 7 -29.05 -42.08 26.25
C VAL A 7 -28.72 -40.77 26.98
N ALA A 8 -27.46 -40.33 26.87
CA ALA A 8 -26.94 -39.05 27.32
C ALA A 8 -27.24 -37.91 26.34
N LEU A 9 -27.51 -36.70 26.84
CA LEU A 9 -27.35 -35.46 26.09
C LEU A 9 -26.48 -34.49 26.88
N GLY A 10 -25.40 -34.10 26.23
CA GLY A 10 -24.33 -33.27 26.76
C GLY A 10 -24.62 -31.78 26.73
N ASN A 11 -23.73 -31.10 27.46
CA ASN A 11 -23.43 -29.68 27.53
C ASN A 11 -23.92 -28.80 26.37
N ARG A 12 -24.50 -27.64 26.72
CA ARG A 12 -24.25 -26.41 25.97
C ARG A 12 -24.01 -25.25 26.94
N VAL A 13 -22.72 -24.91 27.03
CA VAL A 13 -22.19 -23.69 27.63
C VAL A 13 -22.74 -22.51 26.82
N ASN A 14 -23.53 -21.64 27.46
CA ASN A 14 -23.89 -20.33 26.89
C ASN A 14 -22.65 -19.44 26.93
N ASN A 15 -21.84 -19.50 25.88
CA ASN A 15 -20.87 -18.46 25.53
C ASN A 15 -21.54 -17.51 24.54
N GLN A 16 -22.22 -16.48 25.05
CA GLN A 16 -22.52 -15.28 24.27
C GLN A 16 -21.35 -14.30 24.42
N PRO A 17 -20.73 -13.83 23.32
CA PRO A 17 -19.66 -12.85 23.40
C PRO A 17 -20.23 -11.46 23.76
N LEU A 18 -19.76 -10.93 24.88
CA LEU A 18 -20.08 -9.62 25.43
C LEU A 18 -19.39 -8.52 24.60
N TRP A 19 -19.89 -8.21 23.41
CA TRP A 19 -19.51 -6.98 22.68
C TRP A 19 -20.67 -5.98 22.54
N GLU A 20 -21.87 -6.33 23.01
CA GLU A 20 -23.02 -5.43 23.09
C GLU A 20 -23.19 -4.85 24.50
N THR A 21 -22.28 -3.97 24.91
CA THR A 21 -22.62 -2.88 25.83
C THR A 21 -21.86 -1.64 25.40
N GLY A 22 -22.50 -0.85 24.54
CA GLY A 22 -22.10 0.51 24.25
C GLY A 22 -22.16 1.35 25.52
N ILE A 23 -21.00 1.57 26.14
CA ILE A 23 -20.80 2.68 27.08
C ILE A 23 -19.78 3.61 26.44
N VAL A 24 -20.30 4.71 25.89
CA VAL A 24 -19.52 5.90 25.55
C VAL A 24 -19.01 6.49 26.86
N VAL A 25 -17.75 6.24 27.22
CA VAL A 25 -17.06 7.04 28.23
C VAL A 25 -16.36 8.19 27.51
N SER A 26 -17.07 9.31 27.41
CA SER A 26 -16.47 10.61 27.10
C SER A 26 -15.52 11.00 28.22
N ARG A 27 -14.22 10.88 27.98
CA ARG A 27 -13.19 11.51 28.82
C ARG A 27 -12.70 12.76 28.13
N GLY A 28 -13.28 13.89 28.53
CA GLY A 28 -12.71 15.21 28.27
C GLY A 28 -11.46 15.41 29.14
N CYS A 29 -10.39 15.89 28.52
CA CYS A 29 -9.26 16.50 29.21
C CYS A 29 -9.05 17.88 28.59
N GLY A 30 -9.35 18.92 29.37
CA GLY A 30 -9.11 20.31 29.01
C GLY A 30 -7.75 20.80 29.49
N GLY A 31 -7.11 21.59 28.60
CA GLY A 31 -6.12 22.64 28.89
C GLY A 31 -4.66 22.22 29.17
N PRO A 32 -3.68 23.15 29.05
CA PRO A 32 -3.81 24.59 28.80
C PRO A 32 -3.06 25.08 27.54
N GLY A 33 -3.41 26.29 27.10
CA GLY A 33 -2.85 26.96 25.93
C GLY A 33 -1.43 27.51 26.10
N SER A 34 -0.80 27.76 24.96
CA SER A 34 0.33 28.69 24.82
C SER A 34 0.01 29.65 23.68
N PRO A 35 0.31 30.95 23.83
CA PRO A 35 0.02 31.95 22.81
C PRO A 35 1.03 31.86 21.66
N VAL A 36 0.54 32.06 20.43
CA VAL A 36 1.33 32.30 19.23
C VAL A 36 1.10 33.74 18.78
N GLU A 37 2.10 34.59 18.99
CA GLU A 37 2.40 35.82 18.26
C GLU A 37 3.94 35.84 18.22
N GLU A 38 4.63 36.06 17.11
CA GLU A 38 4.55 37.28 16.29
C GLU A 38 5.16 36.98 14.91
N CYS A 39 4.47 37.45 13.86
CA CYS A 39 4.98 37.52 12.49
C CYS A 39 5.77 38.82 12.34
N ASP A 40 6.89 38.80 11.61
CA ASP A 40 7.42 40.00 10.98
C ASP A 40 7.87 39.76 9.52
N PRO A 41 7.70 40.75 8.61
CA PRO A 41 7.92 40.61 7.18
C PRO A 41 9.24 41.29 6.72
N ILE A 42 9.45 41.27 5.40
CA ILE A 42 10.38 42.11 4.58
C ILE A 42 11.59 41.34 4.02
N SER A 43 11.59 41.10 2.70
CA SER A 43 12.44 41.87 1.78
C SER A 43 12.23 41.41 0.33
N MET A 44 11.51 42.23 -0.44
CA MET A 44 11.60 42.26 -1.90
C MET A 44 12.95 42.86 -2.31
N ASN A 45 13.66 42.22 -3.24
CA ASN A 45 14.36 42.85 -4.37
C ASN A 45 15.21 41.82 -5.13
N CYS A 46 14.90 41.59 -6.40
CA CYS A 46 15.85 41.09 -7.41
C CYS A 46 15.77 42.02 -8.63
N PRO A 47 16.88 42.66 -9.07
CA PRO A 47 16.83 43.60 -10.17
C PRO A 47 16.93 42.95 -11.55
N SER A 48 16.30 43.66 -12.47
CA SER A 48 16.19 43.55 -13.91
C SER A 48 17.43 43.17 -14.72
N ASN A 49 17.13 42.39 -15.77
CA ASN A 49 17.67 42.39 -17.15
C ASN A 49 18.84 43.34 -17.46
N SER A 50 19.89 42.74 -18.05
CA SER A 50 20.75 43.43 -19.02
C SER A 50 20.66 42.72 -20.39
N HIS A 51 20.49 43.55 -21.41
CA HIS A 51 20.35 43.30 -22.83
C HIS A 51 21.64 43.79 -23.52
N VAL A 52 22.13 43.11 -24.58
CA VAL A 52 22.87 43.58 -25.80
C VAL A 52 23.30 42.29 -26.56
N GLN A 53 22.74 41.85 -27.70
CA GLN A 53 22.84 42.23 -29.13
C GLN A 53 24.06 41.69 -29.94
N HIS A 54 23.85 41.61 -31.27
CA HIS A 54 24.72 41.26 -32.44
C HIS A 54 24.48 39.83 -33.00
N GLN A 55 23.68 39.60 -34.07
CA GLN A 55 23.91 39.73 -35.55
C GLN A 55 25.17 38.95 -36.01
N GLU A 56 25.23 38.09 -37.05
CA GLU A 56 24.98 38.19 -38.51
C GLU A 56 25.00 36.73 -39.11
N GLU A 57 24.10 36.31 -40.02
CA GLU A 57 24.30 36.01 -41.49
C GLU A 57 25.56 35.16 -41.84
N GLU A 58 25.65 34.17 -42.75
CA GLU A 58 24.85 33.50 -43.80
C GLU A 58 25.76 32.35 -44.37
N ASN A 59 25.18 31.31 -45.00
CA ASN A 59 25.75 30.41 -46.03
C ASN A 59 26.85 29.36 -45.79
N GLY A 60 26.53 28.11 -46.18
CA GLY A 60 27.49 27.16 -46.75
C GLY A 60 27.14 25.68 -46.52
N PHE A 61 26.38 25.07 -47.43
CA PHE A 61 26.36 23.60 -47.56
C PHE A 61 27.70 23.11 -48.15
N PRO A 62 28.18 21.93 -47.74
CA PRO A 62 28.15 20.86 -48.72
C PRO A 62 27.68 19.51 -48.19
N GLU A 63 27.09 18.79 -49.13
CA GLU A 63 26.69 17.40 -49.17
C GLU A 63 27.89 16.44 -48.95
N SER A 64 27.73 15.44 -48.08
CA SER A 64 28.62 14.28 -48.00
C SER A 64 27.81 13.01 -47.80
N THR A 65 27.76 12.23 -48.87
CA THR A 65 27.26 10.85 -49.01
C THR A 65 27.91 9.88 -48.01
N GLY A 66 27.11 8.95 -47.45
CA GLY A 66 27.58 7.81 -46.67
C GLY A 66 26.45 7.07 -45.94
N ASP A 67 25.98 5.99 -46.54
CA ASP A 67 24.80 5.18 -46.21
C ASP A 67 25.02 4.22 -44.99
N PRO A 68 24.05 3.35 -44.64
CA PRO A 68 23.32 3.30 -43.38
C PRO A 68 23.96 2.39 -42.32
N LEU A 69 23.41 2.37 -41.10
CA LEU A 69 23.29 1.24 -40.13
C LEU A 69 23.14 1.81 -38.71
N SER A 70 21.96 1.66 -38.12
CA SER A 70 21.73 0.70 -37.02
C SER A 70 22.29 1.17 -35.69
N ASP A 71 21.42 1.73 -34.85
CA ASP A 71 20.85 0.98 -33.73
C ASP A 71 19.98 1.94 -32.91
N ARG A 72 18.75 2.18 -33.39
CA ARG A 72 17.75 2.72 -32.49
C ARG A 72 17.29 1.54 -31.67
N SER A 73 17.97 1.30 -30.55
CA SER A 73 17.56 0.42 -29.47
C SER A 73 16.18 0.86 -29.01
N LYS A 74 15.17 0.44 -29.77
CA LYS A 74 13.79 0.56 -29.42
C LYS A 74 13.66 -0.52 -28.36
N ASP A 75 13.84 -0.12 -27.10
CA ASP A 75 13.33 -0.85 -25.94
C ASP A 75 11.83 -1.01 -26.19
N LYS A 76 11.50 -2.06 -26.93
CA LYS A 76 10.17 -2.57 -27.10
C LYS A 76 9.89 -3.21 -25.75
N SER A 77 9.47 -2.38 -24.79
CA SER A 77 8.86 -2.84 -23.54
C SER A 77 7.94 -3.99 -23.92
N CYS A 78 8.28 -5.18 -23.44
CA CYS A 78 7.52 -6.37 -23.74
C CYS A 78 6.05 -6.11 -23.36
N LYS A 79 5.13 -6.37 -24.29
CA LYS A 79 3.71 -6.25 -24.01
C LYS A 79 3.35 -7.17 -22.84
N GLU A 80 2.31 -6.78 -22.09
CA GLU A 80 1.65 -7.68 -21.15
C GLU A 80 1.36 -9.03 -21.85
N ASN A 81 1.79 -10.14 -21.25
CA ASN A 81 1.78 -11.52 -21.79
C ASN A 81 2.93 -11.92 -22.73
N CYS A 82 4.08 -11.24 -22.69
CA CYS A 82 5.23 -11.69 -23.48
C CYS A 82 5.87 -12.96 -22.86
N THR A 83 5.86 -14.06 -23.60
CA THR A 83 6.52 -15.34 -23.27
C THR A 83 8.04 -15.30 -23.50
N CYS A 84 8.67 -14.14 -23.30
CA CYS A 84 10.12 -13.98 -23.39
C CYS A 84 10.78 -14.68 -22.21
N SER A 85 11.73 -15.57 -22.49
CA SER A 85 12.59 -16.22 -21.48
C SER A 85 13.41 -15.22 -20.65
N SER A 86 13.48 -13.95 -21.07
CA SER A 86 14.22 -12.86 -20.43
C SER A 86 13.34 -11.91 -19.61
N CYS A 87 12.02 -12.07 -19.62
CA CYS A 87 11.11 -11.16 -18.93
C CYS A 87 10.84 -11.65 -17.51
N SER A 88 11.48 -11.00 -16.53
CA SER A 88 11.14 -11.22 -15.13
C SER A 88 9.68 -10.81 -14.89
N PRO A 89 8.90 -11.57 -14.08
CA PRO A 89 7.60 -11.09 -13.63
C PRO A 89 7.78 -9.72 -12.97
N ARG A 90 6.88 -8.78 -13.31
CA ARG A 90 6.85 -7.45 -12.69
C ARG A 90 6.72 -7.62 -11.19
N ALA A 91 7.40 -6.78 -10.40
CA ALA A 91 7.22 -6.76 -8.95
C ALA A 91 5.75 -6.41 -8.60
N PRO A 92 5.09 -7.16 -7.70
CA PRO A 92 3.71 -6.89 -7.36
C PRO A 92 3.55 -5.58 -6.60
N THR A 93 2.46 -4.87 -6.88
CA THR A 93 2.02 -3.68 -6.15
C THR A 93 0.97 -4.02 -5.11
N ILE A 94 0.68 -3.08 -4.21
CA ILE A 94 -0.41 -3.25 -3.25
C ILE A 94 -1.77 -3.39 -3.97
N SER A 95 -1.97 -2.74 -5.12
CA SER A 95 -3.15 -2.97 -5.98
C SER A 95 -3.31 -4.43 -6.37
N ASP A 96 -2.22 -5.09 -6.75
CA ASP A 96 -2.23 -6.51 -7.15
C ASP A 96 -2.59 -7.43 -5.97
N LEU A 97 -2.07 -7.10 -4.78
CA LEU A 97 -2.41 -7.77 -3.52
C LEU A 97 -3.90 -7.60 -3.18
N LEU A 98 -4.47 -6.42 -3.40
CA LEU A 98 -5.88 -6.12 -3.11
C LEU A 98 -6.85 -6.94 -3.98
N ASN A 99 -6.39 -7.49 -5.10
CA ASN A 99 -7.19 -8.39 -5.94
C ASN A 99 -7.22 -9.84 -5.41
N ASP A 100 -6.50 -10.15 -4.32
CA ASP A 100 -6.47 -11.46 -3.68
C ASP A 100 -7.21 -11.41 -2.33
N GLN A 101 -8.47 -11.84 -2.33
CA GLN A 101 -9.33 -11.69 -1.16
C GLN A 101 -8.89 -12.57 0.03
N ASP A 102 -8.41 -13.78 -0.24
CA ASP A 102 -7.95 -14.71 0.81
C ASP A 102 -6.69 -14.17 1.50
N LEU A 103 -5.73 -13.68 0.71
CA LEU A 103 -4.55 -13.01 1.24
C LEU A 103 -4.94 -11.77 2.05
N LEU A 104 -5.82 -10.95 1.50
CA LEU A 104 -6.29 -9.72 2.14
C LEU A 104 -6.97 -10.03 3.49
N ASP A 105 -7.81 -11.05 3.57
CA ASP A 105 -8.48 -11.45 4.80
C ASP A 105 -7.49 -11.90 5.89
N VAL A 106 -6.45 -12.66 5.50
CA VAL A 106 -5.37 -13.03 6.44
C VAL A 106 -4.65 -11.79 6.97
N ILE A 107 -4.35 -10.82 6.10
CA ILE A 107 -3.67 -9.58 6.49
C ILE A 107 -4.58 -8.74 7.40
N ARG A 108 -5.86 -8.62 7.09
CA ARG A 108 -6.86 -7.91 7.90
C ARG A 108 -6.96 -8.49 9.30
N ILE A 109 -7.11 -9.82 9.42
CA ILE A 109 -7.14 -10.50 10.72
C ILE A 109 -5.88 -10.21 11.55
N LYS A 110 -4.72 -10.09 10.91
CA LYS A 110 -3.43 -9.83 11.57
C LYS A 110 -3.18 -8.37 11.93
N LEU A 111 -3.74 -7.43 11.17
CA LEU A 111 -3.41 -6.01 11.28
C LEU A 111 -4.55 -5.18 11.88
N ASP A 112 -5.82 -5.58 11.74
CA ASP A 112 -6.97 -4.85 12.28
C ASP A 112 -7.04 -4.81 13.82
N PRO A 113 -6.70 -5.88 14.57
CA PRO A 113 -6.78 -5.83 16.03
C PRO A 113 -5.91 -4.72 16.63
N CYS A 114 -6.54 -3.88 17.45
CA CYS A 114 -5.86 -2.87 18.24
C CYS A 114 -5.42 -3.48 19.58
N HIS A 115 -4.36 -4.30 19.54
CA HIS A 115 -3.72 -4.80 20.75
C HIS A 115 -2.55 -3.88 21.13
N PRO A 116 -2.48 -3.36 22.37
CA PRO A 116 -1.54 -2.30 22.75
C PRO A 116 -0.06 -2.68 22.62
N THR A 117 0.27 -3.99 22.62
CA THR A 117 1.64 -4.49 22.47
C THR A 117 1.97 -4.96 21.05
N VAL A 118 1.00 -4.98 20.13
CA VAL A 118 1.20 -5.46 18.76
C VAL A 118 1.19 -4.27 17.79
N LYS A 119 2.22 -4.17 16.96
CA LYS A 119 2.30 -3.15 15.91
C LYS A 119 1.29 -3.45 14.81
N ASN A 120 0.25 -2.65 14.70
CA ASN A 120 -0.91 -2.86 13.84
C ASN A 120 -0.93 -1.89 12.64
N TRP A 121 -2.05 -1.87 11.90
CA TRP A 121 -2.26 -0.97 10.76
C TRP A 121 -1.98 0.51 11.07
N ARG A 122 -2.28 0.98 12.30
CA ARG A 122 -2.09 2.39 12.70
C ARG A 122 -0.61 2.76 12.71
N ASN A 123 0.24 1.85 13.18
CA ASN A 123 1.69 2.05 13.18
C ASN A 123 2.22 2.13 11.74
N PHE A 124 1.68 1.29 10.85
CA PHE A 124 2.08 1.24 9.45
C PHE A 124 1.65 2.53 8.72
N ALA A 125 0.39 2.92 8.87
CA ALA A 125 -0.17 4.12 8.29
C ALA A 125 0.56 5.40 8.78
N SER A 126 0.81 5.50 10.08
CA SER A 126 1.59 6.61 10.65
C SER A 126 3.00 6.69 10.06
N LYS A 127 3.69 5.53 9.92
CA LYS A 127 5.03 5.50 9.32
C LYS A 127 5.06 5.92 7.86
N TRP A 128 3.98 5.68 7.13
CA TRP A 128 3.80 6.14 5.75
C TRP A 128 3.19 7.54 5.63
N GLY A 129 3.11 8.27 6.74
CA GLY A 129 2.78 9.70 6.73
C GLY A 129 1.29 10.01 6.83
N MET A 130 0.44 9.04 7.20
CA MET A 130 -0.97 9.32 7.48
C MET A 130 -1.08 10.19 8.74
N PRO A 131 -1.73 11.36 8.66
CA PRO A 131 -1.83 12.28 9.79
C PRO A 131 -2.76 11.73 10.87
N TYR A 132 -2.61 12.24 12.10
CA TYR A 132 -3.26 11.66 13.28
C TYR A 132 -4.79 11.70 13.22
N ASP A 133 -5.35 12.79 12.69
CA ASP A 133 -6.78 12.97 12.44
C ASP A 133 -7.32 11.91 11.46
N GLU A 134 -6.60 11.62 10.37
CA GLU A 134 -6.96 10.54 9.45
C GLU A 134 -6.89 9.16 10.10
N LEU A 135 -5.90 8.92 10.97
CA LEU A 135 -5.82 7.66 11.75
C LEU A 135 -7.05 7.51 12.65
N CYS A 136 -7.42 8.56 13.39
CA CYS A 136 -8.62 8.56 14.23
C CYS A 136 -9.89 8.39 13.40
N PHE A 137 -9.95 8.98 12.21
CA PHE A 137 -11.09 8.82 11.30
C PHE A 137 -11.25 7.36 10.86
N LEU A 138 -10.18 6.66 10.52
CA LEU A 138 -10.25 5.23 10.14
C LEU A 138 -10.68 4.34 11.32
N GLU A 139 -10.30 4.67 12.55
CA GLU A 139 -10.71 3.92 13.75
C GLU A 139 -12.21 3.97 14.04
N GLN A 140 -12.88 5.04 13.62
CA GLN A 140 -14.31 5.25 13.89
C GLN A 140 -15.21 4.58 12.85
N ARG A 141 -14.63 4.02 11.78
CA ARG A 141 -15.40 3.46 10.67
C ARG A 141 -15.69 1.97 10.87
N PRO A 142 -16.84 1.48 10.35
CA PRO A 142 -17.14 0.06 10.37
C PRO A 142 -16.32 -0.75 9.33
N GLN A 143 -15.63 -0.08 8.41
CA GLN A 143 -14.73 -0.73 7.45
C GLN A 143 -13.40 -1.12 8.10
N SER A 144 -12.75 -2.15 7.56
CA SER A 144 -11.40 -2.54 7.98
C SER A 144 -10.42 -1.38 7.76
N PRO A 145 -9.76 -0.86 8.82
CA PRO A 145 -8.79 0.21 8.66
C PRO A 145 -7.52 -0.26 7.94
N THR A 146 -7.19 -1.57 8.00
CA THR A 146 -6.11 -2.15 7.18
C THR A 146 -6.42 -2.04 5.69
N LEU A 147 -7.66 -2.31 5.28
CA LEU A 147 -8.06 -2.21 3.88
C LEU A 147 -7.91 -0.78 3.35
N GLU A 148 -8.44 0.20 4.10
CA GLU A 148 -8.33 1.63 3.74
C GLU A 148 -6.86 2.10 3.66
N PHE A 149 -6.03 1.67 4.62
CA PHE A 149 -4.60 1.93 4.59
C PHE A 149 -3.92 1.39 3.32
N LEU A 150 -4.23 0.15 2.92
CA LEU A 150 -3.67 -0.47 1.72
C LEU A 150 -4.18 0.21 0.45
N LEU A 151 -5.47 0.56 0.37
CA LEU A 151 -6.08 1.26 -0.77
C LEU A 151 -5.41 2.61 -1.04
N ARG A 152 -5.17 3.41 0.02
CA ARG A 152 -4.47 4.70 -0.09
C ARG A 152 -3.02 4.56 -0.55
N ASN A 153 -2.43 3.37 -0.40
CA ASN A 153 -1.05 3.06 -0.79
C ASN A 153 -0.98 2.07 -1.96
N SER A 154 -2.06 1.92 -2.73
CA SER A 154 -2.22 0.94 -3.81
C SER A 154 -1.09 0.95 -4.86
N GLN A 155 -0.46 2.10 -5.07
CA GLN A 155 0.64 2.30 -6.01
C GLN A 155 2.02 1.85 -5.48
N ARG A 156 2.16 1.64 -4.16
CA ARG A 156 3.41 1.15 -3.57
C ARG A 156 3.65 -0.32 -3.92
N SER A 157 4.90 -0.75 -3.88
CA SER A 157 5.23 -2.16 -4.08
C SER A 157 4.93 -2.99 -2.84
N VAL A 158 4.65 -4.29 -3.01
CA VAL A 158 4.54 -5.22 -1.88
C VAL A 158 5.88 -5.33 -1.13
N GLY A 159 7.01 -5.14 -1.82
CA GLY A 159 8.33 -5.08 -1.20
C GLY A 159 8.46 -3.97 -0.14
N GLN A 160 7.91 -2.78 -0.42
CA GLN A 160 7.87 -1.69 0.56
C GLN A 160 6.98 -2.02 1.76
N LEU A 161 5.87 -2.74 1.55
CA LEU A 161 5.03 -3.24 2.66
C LEU A 161 5.79 -4.27 3.51
N MET A 162 6.59 -5.13 2.89
CA MET A 162 7.45 -6.09 3.60
C MET A 162 8.56 -5.39 4.40
N GLU A 163 9.16 -4.32 3.89
CA GLU A 163 10.09 -3.48 4.65
C GLU A 163 9.45 -2.90 5.90
N LEU A 164 8.20 -2.47 5.80
CA LEU A 164 7.43 -1.98 6.94
C LEU A 164 7.17 -3.08 7.96
N CYS A 165 6.86 -4.30 7.49
CA CYS A 165 6.73 -5.46 8.36
C CYS A 165 8.03 -5.75 9.12
N ARG A 166 9.19 -5.68 8.44
CA ARG A 166 10.51 -5.86 9.08
C ARG A 166 10.80 -4.78 10.13
N LEU A 167 10.53 -3.51 9.79
CA LEU A 167 10.73 -2.37 10.69
C LEU A 167 9.97 -2.55 12.01
N TYR A 168 8.75 -3.08 11.94
CA TYR A 168 7.90 -3.30 13.10
C TYR A 168 7.94 -4.73 13.65
N HIS A 169 8.91 -5.54 13.19
CA HIS A 169 9.06 -6.95 13.57
C HIS A 169 7.79 -7.81 13.40
N ARG A 170 6.96 -7.48 12.41
CA ARG A 170 5.75 -8.23 12.02
C ARG A 170 6.07 -9.37 11.05
N ALA A 171 6.88 -10.31 11.52
CA ALA A 171 7.29 -11.49 10.74
C ALA A 171 6.10 -12.39 10.33
N ASP A 172 5.00 -12.33 11.06
CA ASP A 172 3.77 -13.07 10.76
C ASP A 172 3.04 -12.55 9.51
N VAL A 173 3.11 -11.25 9.25
CA VAL A 173 2.59 -10.63 8.02
C VAL A 173 3.63 -10.75 6.90
N GLU A 174 4.91 -10.48 7.19
CA GLU A 174 5.99 -10.60 6.20
C GLU A 174 6.04 -12.00 5.57
N ARG A 175 5.91 -13.06 6.38
CA ARG A 175 5.90 -14.44 5.87
C ARG A 175 4.72 -14.72 4.96
N VAL A 176 3.55 -14.18 5.27
CA VAL A 176 2.35 -14.31 4.41
C VAL A 176 2.57 -13.60 3.08
N LEU A 177 3.09 -12.37 3.11
CA LEU A 177 3.42 -11.61 1.91
C LEU A 177 4.48 -12.30 1.06
N ARG A 178 5.58 -12.73 1.67
CA ARG A 178 6.68 -13.41 0.97
C ARG A 178 6.20 -14.68 0.28
N ARG A 179 5.45 -15.53 0.99
CA ARG A 179 4.87 -16.76 0.40
C ARG A 179 4.04 -16.42 -0.83
N TRP A 180 3.19 -15.40 -0.73
CA TRP A 180 2.37 -14.99 -1.87
C TRP A 180 3.21 -14.46 -3.04
N VAL A 181 4.24 -13.65 -2.78
CA VAL A 181 5.15 -13.12 -3.83
C VAL A 181 5.93 -14.25 -4.53
N ASP A 182 6.36 -15.26 -3.78
CA ASP A 182 7.22 -16.33 -4.30
C ASP A 182 6.40 -17.44 -4.98
N GLU A 183 5.22 -17.78 -4.45
CA GLU A 183 4.44 -18.94 -4.87
C GLU A 183 3.20 -18.58 -5.71
N GLU A 184 2.46 -17.53 -5.35
CA GLU A 184 1.15 -17.22 -5.96
C GLU A 184 1.25 -16.15 -7.05
N TRP A 185 2.10 -15.15 -6.87
CA TRP A 185 2.27 -14.05 -7.81
C TRP A 185 2.78 -14.50 -9.20
N PRO A 186 3.80 -15.38 -9.31
CA PRO A 186 4.30 -15.80 -10.63
C PRO A 186 3.26 -16.57 -11.46
N LYS A 187 2.35 -17.29 -10.80
CA LYS A 187 1.27 -18.04 -11.46
C LYS A 187 0.33 -17.10 -12.23
N ARG A 188 0.17 -15.86 -11.77
CA ARG A 188 -0.70 -14.85 -12.39
C ARG A 188 -0.14 -14.27 -13.69
N GLY A 189 1.17 -14.41 -13.94
CA GLY A 189 1.84 -13.96 -15.17
C GLY A 189 1.88 -15.01 -16.29
N HIS A 190 1.51 -16.26 -16.02
CA HIS A 190 1.68 -17.39 -16.94
C HIS A 190 0.37 -18.04 -17.42
N GLY A 191 -0.80 -17.55 -17.00
CA GLY A 191 -2.07 -18.16 -17.39
C GLY A 191 -3.26 -17.22 -17.27
N ASP A 192 -4.10 -17.27 -18.30
CA ASP A 192 -5.51 -16.87 -18.36
C ASP A 192 -5.85 -15.41 -18.68
N HIS A 193 -5.63 -15.05 -19.94
CA HIS A 193 -6.63 -14.31 -20.72
C HIS A 193 -7.01 -15.08 -22.00
N ALA A 194 -7.55 -16.29 -21.84
CA ALA A 194 -8.51 -16.83 -22.79
C ALA A 194 -9.93 -16.53 -22.26
N ARG A 195 -10.28 -15.25 -22.15
CA ARG A 195 -11.69 -14.85 -22.08
C ARG A 195 -12.26 -14.98 -23.48
N ASN A 196 -12.73 -16.19 -23.81
CA ASN A 196 -13.69 -16.37 -24.89
C ASN A 196 -14.99 -15.68 -24.44
N PHE A 197 -15.36 -14.62 -25.16
CA PHE A 197 -16.71 -14.08 -25.18
C PHE A 197 -17.47 -14.73 -26.33
#